data_AF-A0A1V5DAJ0-F1
#
_entry.id   AF-A0A1V5DAJ0-F1
#
_cell.length_a   1.000
_cell.length_b   1.000
_cell.length_c   1.000
_cell.angle_alpha   90.00
_cell.angle_beta   90.00
_cell.angle_gamma   90.00
#
_symmetry.space_group_name_H-M   'P 1'
#
loop_
_entity.id
_entity.type
_entity.pdbx_description
1 polymer ?
#
loop_
_entity_poly.entity_id
_entity_poly.type
_entity_poly.pdbx_seq_one_letter_code
_entity_poly.pdbx_strand_id
1 'polypeptide(L)'
;MRKLVMAALFAFVFGSLMFGVAAQAAPSFTTLTLPALNTNISTWSDGSTYNSVFPGLRTWNGVPFKLEVEENTGNNVFYNGTLTIPVNVYGATNAYTLINSYCGEYGTVIGKVEFNGSDGAYYSADLEEGRNVRDHFAGGYNNIIDGTNAVAAFDNGNGRARLDMQIYWLPADFSDETLTNIVFTAYDKGRSGIPFIAAATVEVNPVPVPPSVLLLGSGLVGLGALSRRKLRFRELFK
;
A
#
# COMPACT_ATOMS: atom_id res chain seq x y z
N MET A 1 -50.25 -44.25 4.95
CA MET A 1 -50.38 -42.79 4.71
C MET A 1 -50.47 -42.06 6.04
N ARG A 2 -49.39 -41.40 6.48
CA ARG A 2 -49.31 -40.24 7.43
C ARG A 2 -48.02 -40.15 8.24
N LYS A 3 -47.24 -41.23 8.39
CA LYS A 3 -46.02 -41.21 9.24
C LYS A 3 -44.67 -41.22 8.48
N LEU A 4 -44.67 -41.44 7.16
CA LEU A 4 -43.45 -41.47 6.35
C LEU A 4 -43.21 -40.20 5.50
N VAL A 5 -44.14 -39.25 5.50
CA VAL A 5 -44.02 -37.99 4.73
C VAL A 5 -43.50 -36.83 5.59
N MET A 6 -43.48 -36.98 6.92
CA MET A 6 -43.05 -35.92 7.83
C MET A 6 -41.52 -35.90 8.10
N ALA A 7 -40.82 -37.00 7.84
CA ALA A 7 -39.35 -37.05 7.98
C ALA A 7 -38.61 -36.42 6.79
N ALA A 8 -39.25 -36.32 5.62
CA ALA A 8 -38.65 -35.71 4.43
C ALA A 8 -38.82 -34.18 4.37
N LEU A 9 -39.66 -33.59 5.24
CA LEU A 9 -39.90 -32.14 5.25
C LEU A 9 -39.05 -31.38 6.27
N PHE A 10 -38.40 -32.07 7.22
CA PHE A 10 -37.49 -31.46 8.19
C PHE A 10 -36.01 -31.52 7.78
N ALA A 11 -35.66 -32.35 6.79
CA ALA A 11 -34.30 -32.50 6.30
C ALA A 11 -33.87 -31.45 5.25
N PHE A 12 -34.79 -30.58 4.81
CA PHE A 12 -34.51 -29.56 3.78
C PHE A 12 -34.26 -28.15 4.32
N VAL A 13 -34.33 -27.93 5.64
CA VAL A 13 -34.13 -26.59 6.25
C VAL A 13 -32.74 -26.44 6.91
N PHE A 14 -31.98 -27.52 7.10
CA PHE A 14 -30.69 -27.49 7.83
C PHE A 14 -29.44 -27.79 6.99
N GLY A 15 -29.56 -27.88 5.65
CA GLY A 15 -28.51 -28.38 4.77
C GLY A 15 -27.68 -27.34 4.01
N SER A 16 -27.83 -26.04 4.26
CA SER A 16 -27.09 -25.01 3.50
C SER A 16 -26.60 -23.87 4.38
N LEU A 17 -25.80 -24.18 5.41
CA LEU A 17 -24.75 -23.26 5.85
C LEU A 17 -23.61 -23.36 4.84
N MET A 18 -23.86 -22.86 3.63
CA MET A 18 -22.77 -22.51 2.72
C MET A 18 -22.07 -21.33 3.40
N PHE A 19 -20.93 -21.59 4.04
CA PHE A 19 -19.97 -20.54 4.37
C PHE A 19 -19.55 -19.92 3.05
N GLY A 20 -20.25 -18.87 2.63
CA GLY A 20 -19.80 -18.01 1.54
C GLY A 20 -18.55 -17.33 2.02
N VAL A 21 -17.39 -17.90 1.68
CA VAL A 21 -16.12 -17.18 1.81
C VAL A 21 -16.27 -15.93 0.95
N ALA A 22 -16.33 -14.76 1.59
CA ALA A 22 -16.32 -13.50 0.86
C ALA A 22 -15.05 -13.48 0.01
N ALA A 23 -15.19 -13.43 -1.32
CA ALA A 23 -14.06 -13.24 -2.20
C ALA A 23 -13.53 -11.82 -1.94
N GLN A 24 -12.39 -11.71 -1.27
CA GLN A 24 -11.68 -10.45 -1.13
C GLN A 24 -10.96 -10.19 -2.45
N ALA A 25 -11.17 -9.01 -3.05
CA ALA A 25 -10.39 -8.63 -4.22
C ALA A 25 -8.92 -8.40 -3.80
N ALA A 26 -8.00 -8.50 -4.76
CA ALA A 26 -6.59 -8.24 -4.50
C ALA A 26 -6.38 -6.74 -4.17
N PRO A 27 -5.35 -6.40 -3.36
CA PRO A 27 -4.98 -5.01 -3.16
C PRO A 27 -4.66 -4.32 -4.49
N SER A 28 -4.99 -3.04 -4.58
CA SER A 28 -4.63 -2.19 -5.72
C SER A 28 -3.59 -1.15 -5.29
N PHE A 29 -2.62 -0.88 -6.16
CA PHE A 29 -1.51 0.03 -5.89
C PHE A 29 -1.50 1.19 -6.88
N THR A 30 -1.27 2.38 -6.35
CA THR A 30 -1.08 3.62 -7.12
C THR A 30 0.32 4.15 -6.84
N THR A 31 1.23 4.02 -7.81
CA THR A 31 2.57 4.64 -7.74
C THR A 31 2.45 6.15 -7.92
N LEU A 32 3.18 6.92 -7.13
CA LEU A 32 3.14 8.38 -7.16
C LEU A 32 4.34 8.95 -7.92
N THR A 33 4.12 10.04 -8.66
CA THR A 33 5.17 10.86 -9.27
C THR A 33 5.62 11.89 -8.23
N LEU A 34 6.93 12.01 -8.00
CA LEU A 34 7.45 13.04 -7.09
C LEU A 34 7.47 14.38 -7.84
N PRO A 35 6.94 15.48 -7.26
CA PRO A 35 6.74 16.72 -8.02
C PRO A 35 8.03 17.49 -8.31
N ALA A 36 9.11 17.20 -7.58
CA ALA A 36 10.43 17.75 -7.83
C ALA A 36 11.50 16.80 -7.30
N LEU A 37 12.60 16.65 -8.04
CA LEU A 37 13.82 15.99 -7.60
C LEU A 37 14.93 17.05 -7.57
N ASN A 38 15.81 16.99 -6.58
CA ASN A 38 16.81 18.04 -6.38
C ASN A 38 18.25 17.51 -6.29
N THR A 39 18.42 16.19 -6.26
CA THR A 39 19.73 15.56 -6.09
C THR A 39 19.86 14.29 -6.92
N ASN A 40 21.06 14.04 -7.41
CA ASN A 40 21.45 12.80 -8.08
C ASN A 40 22.27 11.89 -7.14
N ILE A 41 21.61 10.90 -6.53
CA ILE A 41 22.25 9.94 -5.61
C ILE A 41 23.21 8.97 -6.31
N SER A 42 23.20 8.90 -7.65
CA SER A 42 24.15 8.06 -8.38
C SER A 42 25.59 8.57 -8.28
N THR A 43 25.77 9.81 -7.79
CA THR A 43 27.07 10.44 -7.55
C THR A 43 27.59 10.24 -6.12
N TRP A 44 26.78 9.65 -5.23
CA TRP A 44 27.15 9.42 -3.82
C TRP A 44 28.02 8.16 -3.66
N SER A 45 28.38 7.83 -2.42
CA SER A 45 29.16 6.64 -2.05
C SER A 45 28.51 5.36 -2.61
N ASP A 46 29.22 4.65 -3.49
CA ASP A 46 28.69 3.47 -4.23
C ASP A 46 27.38 3.76 -5.00
N GLY A 47 27.09 5.04 -5.29
CA GLY A 47 25.83 5.49 -5.89
C GLY A 47 25.62 4.99 -7.32
N SER A 48 26.68 4.68 -8.06
CA SER A 48 26.57 4.12 -9.42
C SER A 48 25.76 2.81 -9.47
N THR A 49 25.66 2.11 -8.35
CA THR A 49 24.79 0.97 -8.13
C THR A 49 23.31 1.29 -8.41
N TYR A 50 22.86 2.52 -8.13
CA TYR A 50 21.49 2.97 -8.39
C TYR A 50 21.15 3.05 -9.89
N ASN A 51 22.14 3.09 -10.79
CA ASN A 51 21.92 3.09 -12.23
C ASN A 51 21.26 1.79 -12.74
N SER A 52 21.31 0.71 -11.95
CA SER A 52 20.63 -0.55 -12.27
C SER A 52 19.13 -0.53 -11.93
N VAL A 53 18.71 0.38 -11.05
CA VAL A 53 17.32 0.46 -10.56
C VAL A 53 16.57 1.68 -11.10
N PHE A 54 17.24 2.81 -11.32
CA PHE A 54 16.67 4.03 -11.92
C PHE A 54 16.93 4.13 -13.43
N PRO A 55 16.02 4.76 -14.20
CA PRO A 55 14.60 4.98 -13.90
C PRO A 55 13.78 3.69 -14.15
N GLY A 56 12.53 3.67 -13.71
CA GLY A 56 11.55 2.66 -14.11
C GLY A 56 10.68 2.14 -12.99
N LEU A 57 9.82 1.18 -13.34
CA LEU A 57 8.97 0.48 -12.39
C LEU A 57 9.74 -0.69 -11.76
N ARG A 58 9.78 -0.74 -10.43
CA ARG A 58 10.36 -1.84 -9.66
C ARG A 58 9.36 -2.34 -8.65
N THR A 59 9.33 -3.64 -8.41
CA THR A 59 8.47 -4.24 -7.39
C THR A 59 9.34 -4.87 -6.33
N TRP A 60 9.19 -4.41 -5.10
CA TRP A 60 9.90 -4.93 -3.94
C TRP A 60 8.87 -5.26 -2.87
N ASN A 61 9.03 -6.42 -2.24
CA ASN A 61 8.12 -6.89 -1.19
C ASN A 61 6.63 -6.87 -1.61
N GLY A 62 6.35 -7.08 -2.91
CA GLY A 62 4.99 -7.03 -3.47
C GLY A 62 4.46 -5.64 -3.80
N VAL A 63 5.19 -4.57 -3.46
CA VAL A 63 4.80 -3.17 -3.68
C VAL A 63 5.52 -2.60 -4.91
N PRO A 64 4.80 -2.08 -5.92
CA PRO A 64 5.43 -1.41 -7.06
C PRO A 64 5.88 0.00 -6.67
N PHE A 65 7.01 0.47 -7.20
CA PHE A 65 7.52 1.83 -7.08
C PHE A 65 7.96 2.33 -8.45
N LYS A 66 7.57 3.56 -8.78
CA LYS A 66 8.05 4.26 -9.97
C LYS A 66 9.24 5.13 -9.56
N LEU A 67 10.43 4.76 -10.01
CA LEU A 67 11.65 5.52 -9.78
C LEU A 67 11.92 6.43 -10.99
N GLU A 68 12.21 7.70 -10.74
CA GLU A 68 12.29 8.73 -11.76
C GLU A 68 13.69 9.32 -11.86
N VAL A 69 14.03 9.85 -13.04
CA VAL A 69 15.23 10.64 -13.27
C VAL A 69 14.79 11.85 -14.07
N GLU A 70 15.11 13.06 -13.60
CA GLU A 70 14.87 14.29 -14.32
C GLU A 70 15.82 14.41 -15.52
N GLU A 71 15.28 14.59 -16.72
CA GLU A 71 16.05 14.58 -17.97
C GLU A 71 17.14 15.67 -18.03
N ASN A 72 16.88 16.86 -17.48
CA ASN A 72 17.77 18.02 -17.59
C ASN A 72 18.89 18.03 -16.54
N THR A 73 18.60 17.55 -15.33
CA THR A 73 19.50 17.66 -14.17
C THR A 73 20.16 16.31 -13.84
N GLY A 74 19.55 15.20 -14.26
CA GLY A 74 19.90 13.85 -13.81
C GLY A 74 19.52 13.60 -12.34
N ASN A 75 18.76 14.49 -11.69
CA ASN A 75 18.29 14.29 -10.33
C ASN A 75 17.33 13.11 -10.28
N ASN A 76 17.43 12.30 -9.23
CA ASN A 76 16.67 11.06 -9.09
C ASN A 76 16.03 10.89 -7.70
N VAL A 77 16.28 11.82 -6.77
CA VAL A 77 15.61 11.88 -5.47
C VAL A 77 15.31 13.33 -5.08
N PHE A 78 14.43 13.48 -4.09
CA PHE A 78 14.34 14.70 -3.31
C PHE A 78 15.10 14.52 -1.99
N TYR A 79 16.14 15.32 -1.78
CA TYR A 79 17.03 15.29 -0.63
C TYR A 79 16.98 16.62 0.12
N ASN A 80 16.73 16.55 1.42
CA ASN A 80 16.67 17.69 2.33
C ASN A 80 15.58 18.74 2.00
N GLY A 81 14.89 19.26 3.01
CA GLY A 81 13.74 20.15 2.88
C GLY A 81 12.38 19.44 2.94
N THR A 82 11.34 20.10 2.42
CA THR A 82 9.96 19.63 2.45
C THR A 82 9.42 19.40 1.05
N LEU A 83 8.79 18.24 0.83
CA LEU A 83 8.15 17.86 -0.43
C LEU A 83 6.70 17.45 -0.16
N THR A 84 5.76 18.14 -0.80
CA THR A 84 4.33 17.76 -0.79
C THR A 84 4.01 17.00 -2.07
N ILE A 85 3.69 15.71 -1.93
CA ILE A 85 3.40 14.79 -3.04
C ILE A 85 1.87 14.70 -3.19
N PRO A 86 1.29 15.15 -4.32
CA PRO A 86 -0.12 14.95 -4.61
C PRO A 86 -0.46 13.47 -4.78
N VAL A 87 -1.60 13.02 -4.22
CA VAL A 87 -2.01 11.61 -4.24
C VAL A 87 -3.33 11.39 -4.99
N ASN A 88 -4.43 11.94 -4.48
CA ASN A 88 -5.80 11.71 -5.00
C ASN A 88 -6.21 10.23 -5.06
N VAL A 89 -6.06 9.50 -3.95
CA VAL A 89 -6.47 8.09 -3.84
C VAL A 89 -7.55 7.94 -2.77
N TYR A 90 -8.71 7.42 -3.16
CA TYR A 90 -9.81 7.12 -2.23
C TYR A 90 -9.62 5.77 -1.54
N GLY A 91 -9.93 5.72 -0.24
CA GLY A 91 -9.94 4.47 0.53
C GLY A 91 -8.54 3.92 0.83
N ALA A 92 -7.56 4.80 1.03
CA ALA A 92 -6.18 4.39 1.26
C ALA A 92 -6.05 3.63 2.58
N THR A 93 -5.44 2.44 2.53
CA THR A 93 -5.22 1.61 3.73
C THR A 93 -3.77 1.60 4.17
N ASN A 94 -2.85 1.55 3.20
CA ASN A 94 -1.42 1.65 3.48
C ASN A 94 -0.77 2.64 2.52
N ALA A 95 0.36 3.19 2.96
CA ALA A 95 1.29 3.88 2.08
C ALA A 95 2.69 3.33 2.27
N TYR A 96 3.50 3.48 1.24
CA TYR A 96 4.87 3.02 1.19
C TYR A 96 5.75 4.09 0.56
N THR A 97 6.96 4.25 1.08
CA THR A 97 7.96 5.14 0.50
C THR A 97 9.29 4.42 0.37
N LEU A 98 10.19 4.98 -0.46
CA LEU A 98 11.60 4.61 -0.49
C LEU A 98 12.42 5.75 0.09
N ILE A 99 12.79 5.63 1.37
CA ILE A 99 13.52 6.65 2.12
C ILE A 99 14.76 6.00 2.75
N ASN A 100 15.88 6.69 2.57
CA ASN A 100 17.11 6.46 3.31
C ASN A 100 17.69 7.81 3.72
N SER A 101 18.74 7.78 4.53
CA SER A 101 19.53 8.96 4.83
C SER A 101 20.83 8.99 4.02
N TYR A 102 21.34 10.20 3.77
CA TYR A 102 22.69 10.38 3.21
C TYR A 102 23.79 9.89 4.18
N CYS A 103 23.50 10.02 5.47
CA CYS A 103 24.23 9.48 6.60
C CYS A 103 23.31 9.58 7.82
N GLY A 104 23.63 8.90 8.93
CA GLY A 104 22.85 9.07 10.17
C GLY A 104 23.35 8.30 11.39
N GLU A 105 22.90 8.75 12.56
CA GLU A 105 23.24 8.19 13.86
C GLU A 105 22.00 7.53 14.48
N TYR A 106 22.17 6.27 14.92
CA TYR A 106 21.09 5.45 15.50
C TYR A 106 20.34 6.20 16.61
N GLY A 107 19.01 6.13 16.58
CA GLY A 107 18.11 6.76 17.54
C GLY A 107 17.79 8.24 17.24
N THR A 108 18.35 8.82 16.17
CA THR A 108 18.07 10.21 15.80
C THR A 108 16.81 10.30 14.95
N VAL A 109 15.89 11.20 15.33
CA VAL A 109 14.77 11.61 14.46
C VAL A 109 15.26 12.66 13.47
N ILE A 110 15.26 12.29 12.18
CA ILE A 110 15.84 13.07 11.08
C ILE A 110 14.79 13.70 10.15
N GLY A 111 13.52 13.40 10.37
CA GLY A 111 12.42 13.94 9.59
C GLY A 111 11.08 13.34 9.99
N LYS A 112 10.06 13.57 9.17
CA LYS A 112 8.73 12.95 9.30
C LYS A 112 8.06 12.80 7.93
N VAL A 113 7.07 11.90 7.88
CA VAL A 113 6.11 11.78 6.78
C VAL A 113 4.70 11.98 7.32
N GLU A 114 3.91 12.81 6.65
CA GLU A 114 2.54 13.14 7.02
C GLU A 114 1.57 12.79 5.90
N PHE A 115 0.35 12.41 6.26
CA PHE A 115 -0.72 12.00 5.37
C PHE A 115 -1.97 12.82 5.67
N ASN A 116 -2.58 13.41 4.65
CA ASN A 116 -3.72 14.31 4.81
C ASN A 116 -4.94 13.84 4.00
N GLY A 117 -6.04 13.58 4.70
CA GLY A 117 -7.35 13.27 4.13
C GLY A 117 -8.10 14.51 3.62
N SER A 118 -9.15 14.28 2.85
CA SER A 118 -10.05 15.30 2.31
C SER A 118 -11.11 15.83 3.29
N ASP A 119 -11.42 15.04 4.32
CA ASP A 119 -12.41 15.24 5.38
C ASP A 119 -11.74 15.27 6.77
N GLY A 120 -10.42 15.45 6.79
CA GLY A 120 -9.66 15.78 8.00
C GLY A 120 -8.92 14.63 8.67
N ALA A 121 -8.90 13.39 8.14
CA ALA A 121 -7.97 12.41 8.71
C ALA A 121 -6.53 12.88 8.52
N TYR A 122 -5.73 12.57 9.53
CA TYR A 122 -4.34 12.94 9.60
C TYR A 122 -3.57 11.80 10.25
N TYR A 123 -2.44 11.47 9.65
CA TYR A 123 -1.49 10.52 10.21
C TYR A 123 -0.08 11.04 9.99
N SER A 124 0.79 10.83 10.95
CA SER A 124 2.20 11.17 10.82
C SER A 124 3.09 10.13 11.48
N ALA A 125 4.28 9.98 10.92
CA ALA A 125 5.31 9.09 11.40
C ALA A 125 6.67 9.78 11.32
N ASP A 126 7.40 9.76 12.43
CA ASP A 126 8.79 10.22 12.48
C ASP A 126 9.69 9.30 11.66
N LEU A 127 10.72 9.88 11.05
CA LEU A 127 11.82 9.15 10.43
C LEU A 127 12.95 9.05 11.46
N GLU A 128 13.10 7.88 12.07
CA GLU A 128 14.06 7.61 13.15
C GLU A 128 15.10 6.59 12.69
N GLU A 129 16.37 7.03 12.70
CA GLU A 129 17.53 6.19 12.39
C GLU A 129 17.54 4.94 13.27
N GLY A 130 17.61 3.76 12.66
CA GLY A 130 17.61 2.49 13.39
C GLY A 130 16.23 1.84 13.51
N ARG A 131 15.17 2.65 13.37
CA ARG A 131 13.78 2.17 13.38
C ARG A 131 13.27 1.97 11.97
N ASN A 132 13.02 3.07 11.26
CA ASN A 132 12.41 3.04 9.93
C ASN A 132 13.26 3.73 8.85
N VAL A 133 14.43 4.26 9.19
CA VAL A 133 15.39 4.77 8.21
C VAL A 133 16.81 4.35 8.61
N ARG A 134 17.68 4.19 7.61
CA ARG A 134 19.12 3.96 7.77
C ARG A 134 19.92 4.62 6.66
N ASP A 135 21.24 4.67 6.84
CA ASP A 135 22.17 5.17 5.83
C ASP A 135 22.00 4.40 4.53
N HIS A 136 21.95 5.16 3.42
CA HIS A 136 21.84 4.62 2.07
C HIS A 136 23.05 3.76 1.71
N PHE A 137 24.22 4.05 2.29
CA PHE A 137 25.44 3.29 2.08
C PHE A 137 25.69 2.41 3.31
N ALA A 138 25.96 1.11 3.11
CA ALA A 138 26.25 0.22 4.22
C ALA A 138 27.68 0.40 4.79
N GLY A 139 27.97 1.62 5.25
CA GLY A 139 29.28 2.07 5.72
C GLY A 139 29.34 2.29 7.24
N GLY A 140 29.95 3.39 7.67
CA GLY A 140 30.22 3.68 9.09
C GLY A 140 29.05 4.30 9.88
N TYR A 141 27.94 4.62 9.23
CA TYR A 141 26.75 5.19 9.86
C TYR A 141 25.74 4.11 10.25
N ASN A 142 24.54 4.49 10.69
CA ASN A 142 23.50 3.53 11.06
C ASN A 142 23.17 2.57 9.90
N ASN A 143 23.20 1.27 10.21
CA ASN A 143 23.00 0.19 9.24
C ASN A 143 21.74 -0.63 9.47
N ILE A 144 20.97 -0.28 10.50
CA ILE A 144 19.88 -1.08 11.03
C ILE A 144 18.54 -0.39 10.77
N ILE A 145 17.54 -1.21 10.46
CA ILE A 145 16.11 -0.90 10.48
C ILE A 145 15.43 -2.03 11.26
N ASP A 146 14.22 -1.79 11.75
CA ASP A 146 13.52 -2.72 12.66
C ASP A 146 12.84 -3.91 11.97
N GLY A 147 12.77 -3.94 10.63
CA GLY A 147 12.12 -4.98 9.87
C GLY A 147 10.58 -4.99 9.97
N THR A 148 10.01 -4.00 10.67
CA THR A 148 8.57 -3.85 10.91
C THR A 148 8.06 -2.59 10.24
N ASN A 149 8.55 -1.42 10.64
CA ASN A 149 8.19 -0.12 10.06
C ASN A 149 8.99 0.16 8.78
N ALA A 150 10.13 -0.51 8.59
CA ALA A 150 10.83 -0.52 7.32
C ALA A 150 11.47 -1.88 7.04
N VAL A 151 11.58 -2.21 5.76
CA VAL A 151 12.25 -3.42 5.25
C VAL A 151 13.15 -3.07 4.08
N ALA A 152 14.17 -3.87 3.81
CA ALA A 152 15.03 -3.65 2.64
C ALA A 152 14.22 -3.80 1.33
N ALA A 153 14.38 -2.85 0.41
CA ALA A 153 13.81 -2.92 -0.94
C ALA A 153 14.88 -3.38 -1.93
N PHE A 154 16.01 -2.69 -1.95
CA PHE A 154 17.17 -2.99 -2.77
C PHE A 154 18.41 -3.00 -1.89
N ASP A 155 19.03 -4.18 -1.72
CA ASP A 155 20.18 -4.36 -0.84
C ASP A 155 21.24 -5.22 -1.54
N ASN A 156 22.42 -4.64 -1.78
CA ASN A 156 23.56 -5.31 -2.41
C ASN A 156 24.60 -5.81 -1.40
N GLY A 157 24.24 -5.84 -0.12
CA GLY A 157 25.08 -6.33 0.96
C GLY A 157 25.97 -5.26 1.59
N ASN A 158 26.84 -5.72 2.49
CA ASN A 158 27.66 -4.84 3.31
C ASN A 158 28.64 -4.00 2.47
N GLY A 159 28.82 -2.73 2.82
CA GLY A 159 29.66 -1.80 2.06
C GLY A 159 29.08 -1.40 0.71
N ARG A 160 27.77 -1.54 0.48
CA ARG A 160 27.08 -1.16 -0.76
C ARG A 160 25.92 -0.21 -0.52
N ALA A 161 25.59 0.54 -1.57
CA ALA A 161 24.40 1.37 -1.61
C ALA A 161 23.12 0.52 -1.62
N ARG A 162 22.06 1.03 -0.99
CA ARG A 162 20.76 0.36 -0.78
C ARG A 162 19.60 1.35 -0.81
N LEU A 163 18.39 0.80 -0.97
CA LEU A 163 17.12 1.48 -0.74
C LEU A 163 16.26 0.65 0.21
N ASP A 164 15.63 1.30 1.17
CA ASP A 164 14.69 0.68 2.09
C ASP A 164 13.27 1.18 1.82
N MET A 165 12.30 0.32 2.10
CA MET A 165 10.88 0.60 2.00
C MET A 165 10.30 0.84 3.38
N GLN A 166 9.73 2.01 3.60
CA GLN A 166 8.95 2.32 4.80
C GLN A 166 7.51 1.87 4.59
N ILE A 167 6.90 1.42 5.67
CA ILE A 167 5.53 0.88 5.71
C ILE A 167 4.71 1.77 6.65
N TYR A 168 3.61 2.31 6.13
CA TYR A 168 2.69 3.14 6.89
C TYR A 168 1.29 2.52 6.85
N TRP A 169 0.82 2.05 8.00
CA TRP A 169 -0.56 1.60 8.18
C TRP A 169 -1.43 2.82 8.48
N LEU A 170 -2.27 3.23 7.53
CA LEU A 170 -3.09 4.41 7.70
C LEU A 170 -4.26 4.10 8.64
N PRO A 171 -4.64 5.05 9.53
CA PRO A 171 -5.85 4.93 10.32
C PRO A 171 -7.09 4.65 9.47
N ALA A 172 -8.09 3.98 10.06
CA ALA A 172 -9.30 3.57 9.35
C ALA A 172 -10.07 4.75 8.73
N ASP A 173 -9.91 5.96 9.27
CA ASP A 173 -10.51 7.19 8.74
C ASP A 173 -10.05 7.49 7.30
N PHE A 174 -8.89 7.01 6.83
CA PHE A 174 -8.48 7.16 5.43
C PHE A 174 -9.24 6.22 4.48
N SER A 175 -9.97 5.24 4.99
CA SER A 175 -10.65 4.20 4.19
C SER A 175 -11.99 4.64 3.60
N ASP A 176 -12.59 5.72 4.12
CA ASP A 176 -13.85 6.30 3.62
C ASP A 176 -13.69 7.68 2.99
N GLU A 177 -12.46 8.15 2.81
CA GLU A 177 -12.13 9.43 2.19
C GLU A 177 -10.97 9.37 1.19
N THR A 178 -10.60 10.54 0.62
CA THR A 178 -9.46 10.65 -0.28
C THR A 178 -8.20 11.07 0.46
N LEU A 179 -7.14 10.26 0.39
CA LEU A 179 -5.79 10.70 0.70
C LEU A 179 -5.37 11.74 -0.36
N THR A 180 -5.26 13.01 0.06
CA THR A 180 -5.03 14.15 -0.83
C THR A 180 -3.55 14.34 -1.11
N ASN A 181 -2.71 14.28 -0.08
CA ASN A 181 -1.29 14.51 -0.19
C ASN A 181 -0.48 13.77 0.89
N ILE A 182 0.78 13.54 0.57
CA ILE A 182 1.82 13.07 1.50
C ILE A 182 2.86 14.18 1.63
N VAL A 183 3.24 14.54 2.85
CA VAL A 183 4.28 15.55 3.11
C VAL A 183 5.50 14.87 3.70
N PHE A 184 6.59 14.86 2.96
CA PHE A 184 7.91 14.49 3.46
C PHE A 184 8.62 15.74 3.99
N THR A 185 9.15 15.68 5.21
CA THR A 185 9.93 16.77 5.82
C THR A 185 11.25 16.24 6.38
N ALA A 186 12.38 16.80 5.94
CA ALA A 186 13.69 16.58 6.52
C ALA A 186 14.00 17.63 7.62
N TYR A 187 14.69 17.21 8.68
CA TYR A 187 15.10 18.09 9.79
C TYR A 187 16.57 18.50 9.76
N ASP A 188 17.33 18.09 8.75
CA ASP A 188 18.77 18.33 8.57
C ASP A 188 19.57 18.30 9.89
N LYS A 189 19.88 17.09 10.37
CA LYS A 189 20.68 16.89 11.58
C LYS A 189 22.17 16.81 11.28
N GLY A 190 22.62 17.29 10.12
CA GLY A 190 24.01 17.12 9.68
C GLY A 190 24.41 15.64 9.65
N ARG A 191 25.52 15.29 10.30
CA ARG A 191 26.01 13.90 10.36
C ARG A 191 25.12 12.94 11.14
N SER A 192 24.26 13.44 12.02
CA SER A 192 23.29 12.59 12.73
C SER A 192 22.08 12.24 11.86
N GLY A 193 21.87 12.99 10.77
CA GLY A 193 21.24 12.46 9.57
C GLY A 193 20.40 13.41 8.74
N ILE A 194 20.32 13.11 7.44
CA ILE A 194 19.62 13.91 6.43
C ILE A 194 18.91 12.95 5.47
N PRO A 195 17.56 12.86 5.52
CA PRO A 195 16.82 11.93 4.69
C PRO A 195 16.65 12.43 3.25
N PHE A 196 16.44 11.47 2.35
CA PHE A 196 15.90 11.71 1.02
C PHE A 196 14.74 10.74 0.75
N ILE A 197 13.89 11.09 -0.22
CA ILE A 197 12.83 10.22 -0.74
C ILE A 197 13.04 9.98 -2.23
N ALA A 198 12.97 8.72 -2.63
CA ALA A 198 13.16 8.25 -4.00
C ALA A 198 11.85 7.88 -4.72
N ALA A 199 10.85 7.40 -3.98
CA ALA A 199 9.53 7.06 -4.52
C ALA A 199 8.48 6.95 -3.41
N ALA A 200 7.20 6.98 -3.80
CA ALA A 200 6.06 6.71 -2.93
C ALA A 200 4.97 5.92 -3.67
N THR A 201 4.19 5.13 -2.93
CA THR A 201 3.09 4.30 -3.46
C THR A 201 2.00 4.15 -2.41
N VAL A 202 0.75 4.16 -2.85
CA VAL A 202 -0.42 4.01 -1.98
C VAL A 202 -1.15 2.72 -2.33
N GLU A 203 -1.58 1.99 -1.31
CA GLU A 203 -2.38 0.78 -1.43
C GLU A 203 -3.81 1.02 -0.97
N VAL A 204 -4.75 0.49 -1.75
CA VAL A 204 -6.16 0.37 -1.38
C VAL A 204 -6.50 -1.11 -1.28
N ASN A 205 -6.83 -1.55 -0.07
CA ASN A 205 -7.40 -2.86 0.16
C ASN A 205 -8.91 -2.84 -0.07
N PRO A 206 -9.44 -3.67 -0.98
CA PRO A 206 -10.88 -3.71 -1.22
C PRO A 206 -11.61 -4.28 0.00
N VAL A 207 -12.65 -3.57 0.42
CA VAL A 207 -13.54 -4.01 1.50
C VAL A 207 -14.25 -5.30 1.06
N PRO A 208 -14.25 -6.37 1.86
CA PRO A 208 -14.96 -7.60 1.53
C PRO A 208 -16.44 -7.30 1.26
N VAL A 209 -16.95 -7.68 0.09
CA VAL A 209 -18.38 -7.58 -0.21
C VAL A 209 -19.15 -8.45 0.79
N PRO A 210 -20.10 -7.90 1.55
CA PRO A 210 -20.87 -8.69 2.50
C PRO A 210 -21.58 -9.85 1.78
N PRO A 211 -21.63 -11.06 2.37
CA PRO A 211 -22.32 -12.21 1.78
C PRO A 211 -23.80 -11.94 1.44
N SER A 212 -24.42 -10.93 2.08
CA SER A 212 -25.79 -10.49 1.80
C SER A 212 -25.98 -9.96 0.37
N VAL A 213 -24.97 -9.31 -0.23
CA VAL A 213 -25.04 -8.84 -1.62
C VAL A 213 -25.01 -10.02 -2.60
N LEU A 214 -24.19 -11.04 -2.29
CA LEU A 214 -24.16 -12.30 -3.04
C LEU A 214 -25.46 -13.10 -2.89
N LEU A 215 -26.08 -13.07 -1.70
CA LEU A 215 -27.37 -13.71 -1.44
C LEU A 215 -28.53 -13.01 -2.17
N LEU A 216 -28.51 -11.69 -2.28
CA LEU A 216 -29.48 -10.91 -3.07
C LEU A 216 -29.35 -11.23 -4.57
N GLY A 217 -28.13 -11.27 -5.11
CA GLY A 217 -27.89 -11.64 -6.51
C GLY A 217 -28.35 -13.06 -6.84
N SER A 218 -28.03 -14.04 -5.98
CA SER A 218 -28.44 -15.44 -6.18
C SER A 218 -29.93 -15.69 -5.91
N GLY A 219 -30.53 -14.98 -4.95
CA GLY A 219 -31.96 -15.05 -4.62
C GLY A 219 -32.86 -14.58 -5.76
N LEU A 220 -32.47 -13.53 -6.48
CA LEU A 220 -33.21 -13.03 -7.65
C LEU A 220 -33.16 -14.00 -8.83
N VAL A 221 -32.02 -14.67 -9.06
CA VAL A 221 -31.91 -15.74 -10.08
C VAL A 221 -32.79 -16.94 -9.72
N GLY A 222 -32.81 -17.33 -8.44
CA GLY A 222 -33.70 -18.39 -7.93
C GLY A 222 -35.18 -18.06 -8.12
N LEU A 223 -35.59 -16.83 -7.80
CA LEU A 223 -36.98 -16.36 -7.99
C LEU A 223 -37.37 -16.25 -9.47
N GLY A 224 -36.45 -15.84 -10.34
CA GLY A 224 -36.64 -15.82 -11.80
C GLY A 224 -36.80 -17.22 -12.43
N ALA A 225 -36.08 -18.22 -11.91
CA ALA A 225 -36.24 -19.61 -12.34
C ALA A 225 -37.56 -20.23 -11.85
N LEU A 226 -38.00 -19.86 -10.64
CA LEU A 226 -39.28 -20.30 -10.06
C LEU A 226 -40.49 -19.68 -10.77
N SER A 227 -40.43 -18.40 -11.17
CA SER A 227 -41.51 -17.74 -11.93
C SER A 227 -41.69 -18.32 -13.34
N ARG A 228 -40.59 -18.71 -14.01
CA ARG A 228 -40.64 -19.40 -15.31
C ARG A 228 -41.26 -20.80 -15.24
N ARG A 229 -41.09 -21.52 -14.12
CA ARG A 229 -41.77 -22.82 -13.91
C ARG A 229 -43.28 -22.69 -13.72
N LYS A 230 -43.76 -21.62 -13.06
CA LYS A 230 -45.20 -21.36 -12.88
C LYS A 230 -45.92 -21.05 -14.20
N LEU A 231 -45.25 -20.44 -15.17
CA LEU A 231 -45.84 -20.12 -16.48
C LEU A 231 -46.02 -21.36 -17.37
N ARG A 232 -45.09 -22.33 -17.33
CA ARG A 232 -45.22 -23.57 -18.12
C ARG A 232 -46.30 -24.55 -17.63
N PHE A 233 -46.67 -24.50 -16.36
CA PHE A 233 -47.71 -25.40 -15.82
C PHE A 233 -49.14 -24.96 -16.18
N ARG A 234 -49.35 -23.70 -16.61
CA ARG A 234 -50.66 -23.18 -17.05
C ARG A 234 -51.01 -23.52 -18.50
N GLU A 235 -50.06 -23.98 -19.30
CA GLU A 235 -50.32 -24.39 -20.70
C GLU A 235 -50.59 -25.89 -20.87
N LEU A 236 -50.46 -26.70 -19.81
CA LEU A 236 -50.72 -28.14 -19.83
C LEU A 236 -52.16 -28.53 -19.41
N PHE A 237 -53.05 -27.54 -19.23
CA PHE A 237 -54.46 -27.74 -18.84
C PHE A 237 -55.45 -26.97 -19.73
N LYS A 238 -55.13 -26.79 -21.01
CA LYS A 238 -56.12 -26.37 -22.04
C LYS A 238 -56.32 -27.50 -23.05
#